data_AF-A0A948KM40-F1
#
_entry.id   AF-A0A948KM40-F1
#
_cell.length_a   1.000
_cell.length_b   1.000
_cell.length_c   1.000
_cell.angle_alpha   90.00
_cell.angle_beta   90.00
_cell.angle_gamma   90.00
#
_symmetry.space_group_name_H-M   'P 1'
#
loop_
_entity.id
_entity.type
_entity.pdbx_description
1 polymer ?
#
loop_
_entity_poly.entity_id
_entity_poly.type
_entity_poly.pdbx_seq_one_letter_code
_entity_poly.pdbx_strand_id
1 'polypeptide(L)'
;MIIIETEGLSRIYGFYGINKVDIMNHFLAVLLIWIFLAGPAMAQTPARIISLAPNLTEILYDLGLGERVIAVSRYCNYPPEVKAKPKIGGMSNPSLEAIVAMKPEMVVLTDDGNPREIERRLRQLGIRTHVFRAKRLNDLPVEIRALGTALDVHSIADRR
;
A
#
# COMPACT_ATOMS: atom_id res chain seq x y z
N MET A 1 -0.88 33.05 -3.50
CA MET A 1 -0.56 34.33 -2.84
C MET A 1 -1.60 34.55 -1.74
N ILE A 2 -1.32 34.07 -0.53
CA ILE A 2 -2.17 34.30 0.64
C ILE A 2 -1.54 35.49 1.36
N ILE A 3 -2.08 36.69 1.12
CA ILE A 3 -1.69 37.89 1.85
C ILE A 3 -2.43 37.84 3.18
N ILE A 4 -1.79 37.29 4.21
CA ILE A 4 -2.29 37.34 5.58
C ILE A 4 -2.03 38.77 6.07
N GLU A 5 -3.07 39.48 6.50
CA GLU A 5 -2.98 40.85 7.04
C GLU A 5 -1.99 40.91 8.21
N THR A 6 -0.77 41.37 7.92
CA THR A 6 0.31 41.55 8.92
C THR A 6 0.05 42.74 9.85
N GLU A 7 -0.87 43.64 9.48
CA GLU A 7 -1.23 44.83 10.26
C GLU A 7 -2.12 44.53 11.47
N GLY A 8 -2.98 43.51 11.38
CA GLY A 8 -3.86 43.10 12.48
C GLY A 8 -3.10 42.52 13.66
N LEU A 9 -2.16 41.59 13.41
CA LEU A 9 -1.34 41.00 14.48
C LEU A 9 -0.36 42.01 15.09
N SER A 10 0.24 42.91 14.31
CA SER A 10 1.20 43.89 14.85
C SER A 10 0.52 44.89 15.81
N ARG A 11 -0.75 45.24 15.61
CA ARG A 11 -1.54 46.06 16.55
C ARG A 11 -1.87 45.35 17.87
N ILE A 12 -2.23 44.07 17.82
CA ILE A 12 -2.62 43.29 19.02
C ILE A 12 -1.40 43.01 19.90
N TYR A 13 -0.27 42.70 19.30
CA TYR A 13 0.97 42.37 20.02
C TYR A 13 1.76 43.61 20.47
N GLY A 14 1.60 44.75 19.78
CA GLY A 14 2.10 46.05 20.24
C GLY A 14 1.48 46.51 21.57
N PHE A 15 0.23 46.09 21.87
CA PHE A 15 -0.43 46.36 23.15
C PHE A 15 0.16 45.53 24.31
N TYR A 16 0.79 44.39 24.02
CA TYR A 16 1.42 43.48 25.00
C TYR A 16 2.95 43.63 25.07
N GLY A 17 3.56 44.58 24.34
CA GLY A 17 5.01 44.82 24.36
C GLY A 17 5.86 43.75 23.66
N ILE A 18 5.25 42.95 22.78
CA ILE A 18 5.91 41.82 22.10
C ILE A 18 6.50 42.32 20.78
N ASN A 19 7.82 42.14 20.57
CA ASN A 19 8.51 42.68 19.41
C ASN A 19 8.37 41.77 18.18
N LYS A 20 8.64 42.33 16.99
CA LYS A 20 8.57 41.61 15.70
C LYS A 20 9.43 40.32 15.67
N VAL A 21 10.53 40.30 16.44
CA VAL A 21 11.41 39.14 16.61
C VAL A 21 10.70 38.01 17.38
N ASP A 22 9.96 38.36 18.44
CA ASP A 22 9.21 37.38 19.25
C ASP A 22 8.06 36.76 18.45
N ILE A 23 7.39 37.54 17.61
CA ILE A 23 6.36 37.05 16.68
C ILE A 23 6.96 36.04 15.69
N MET A 24 8.12 36.37 15.12
CA MET A 24 8.81 35.48 14.18
C MET A 24 9.28 34.20 14.86
N ASN A 25 9.78 34.29 16.10
CA ASN A 25 10.17 33.13 16.90
C ASN A 25 8.97 32.24 17.26
N HIS A 26 7.81 32.82 17.56
CA HIS A 26 6.59 32.06 17.83
C HIS A 26 6.08 31.33 16.58
N PHE A 27 6.10 32.00 15.42
CA PHE A 27 5.77 31.37 14.15
C PHE A 27 6.73 30.24 13.78
N LEU A 28 8.03 30.45 13.99
CA LEU A 28 9.05 29.41 13.81
C LEU A 28 8.82 28.22 14.77
N ALA A 29 8.49 28.49 16.03
CA ALA A 29 8.20 27.43 17.01
C ALA A 29 6.96 26.61 16.60
N VAL A 30 5.87 27.26 16.16
CA VAL A 30 4.66 26.57 15.68
C VAL A 30 4.96 25.75 14.42
N LEU A 31 5.75 26.28 13.49
CA LEU A 31 6.15 25.56 12.29
C LEU A 31 7.00 24.33 12.61
N LEU A 32 7.95 24.46 13.55
CA LEU A 32 8.79 23.35 14.03
C LEU A 32 7.95 22.28 14.76
N ILE A 33 6.97 22.69 15.56
CA ILE A 33 6.02 21.77 16.23
C ILE A 33 5.20 21.00 15.18
N TRP A 34 4.73 21.67 14.13
CA TRP A 34 4.00 21.02 13.04
C TRP A 34 4.86 20.01 12.27
N ILE A 35 6.12 20.36 11.96
CA ILE A 35 7.05 19.45 11.29
C ILE A 35 7.38 18.25 12.17
N PHE A 36 7.51 18.46 13.49
CA PHE A 36 7.77 17.39 14.45
C PHE A 36 6.56 16.46 14.64
N LEU A 37 5.34 17.01 14.62
CA LEU A 37 4.08 16.24 14.69
C LEU A 37 3.78 15.49 13.39
N ALA A 38 4.11 16.07 12.24
CA ALA A 38 3.90 15.48 10.91
C ALA A 38 5.01 14.49 10.54
N GLY A 39 5.42 13.64 11.49
CA GLY A 39 6.50 12.66 11.32
C GLY A 39 6.44 11.90 9.99
N PRO A 40 7.56 11.33 9.51
CA PRO A 40 7.65 10.76 8.18
C PRO A 40 6.52 9.74 7.95
N ALA A 41 5.72 9.96 6.91
CA ALA A 41 4.68 9.03 6.49
C ALA A 41 5.35 7.71 6.09
N MET A 42 5.40 6.75 7.02
CA MET A 42 5.88 5.41 6.72
C MET A 42 4.94 4.78 5.71
N ALA A 43 5.50 4.18 4.65
CA ALA A 43 4.71 3.41 3.69
C ALA A 43 3.97 2.31 4.46
N GLN A 44 2.64 2.39 4.53
CA GLN A 44 1.86 1.38 5.24
C GLN A 44 2.01 0.03 4.53
N THR A 45 2.37 -0.98 5.31
CA THR A 45 2.42 -2.37 4.88
C THR A 45 1.00 -2.82 4.48
N PRO A 46 0.78 -3.31 3.24
CA PRO A 46 -0.55 -3.71 2.80
C PRO A 46 -1.15 -4.79 3.70
N ALA A 47 -2.28 -4.48 4.34
CA ALA A 47 -3.03 -5.37 5.22
C ALA A 47 -4.20 -6.07 4.50
N ARG A 48 -4.60 -5.56 3.33
CA ARG A 48 -5.74 -6.06 2.54
C ARG A 48 -5.29 -6.50 1.14
N ILE A 49 -4.91 -7.77 1.03
CA ILE A 49 -4.31 -8.36 -0.17
C ILE A 49 -5.33 -9.22 -0.90
N ILE A 50 -5.42 -9.05 -2.22
CA ILE A 50 -6.13 -9.97 -3.12
C ILE A 50 -5.10 -10.73 -3.95
N SER A 51 -5.22 -12.06 -4.01
CA SER A 51 -4.36 -12.92 -4.82
C SER A 51 -5.10 -13.45 -6.05
N LEU A 52 -4.59 -13.17 -7.25
CA LEU A 52 -5.25 -13.55 -8.50
C LEU A 52 -4.78 -14.88 -9.10
N ALA A 53 -3.90 -15.63 -8.43
CA ALA A 53 -3.42 -16.94 -8.91
C ALA A 53 -3.15 -17.95 -7.77
N PRO A 54 -3.26 -19.27 -8.04
CA PRO A 54 -3.02 -20.31 -7.02
C PRO A 54 -1.63 -20.22 -6.40
N ASN A 55 -0.57 -20.26 -7.21
CA ASN A 55 0.83 -20.18 -6.76
C ASN A 55 1.12 -18.93 -5.89
N LEU A 56 0.56 -17.79 -6.25
CA LEU A 56 0.71 -16.55 -5.49
C LEU A 56 0.03 -16.64 -4.13
N THR A 57 -1.11 -17.33 -4.06
CA THR A 57 -1.78 -17.59 -2.80
C THR A 57 -0.90 -18.44 -1.90
N GLU A 58 -0.32 -19.52 -2.42
CA GLU A 58 0.57 -20.40 -1.65
C GLU A 58 1.79 -19.63 -1.11
N ILE A 59 2.44 -18.83 -1.97
CA ILE A 59 3.59 -17.99 -1.57
C ILE A 59 3.19 -16.99 -0.46
N LEU A 60 2.04 -16.33 -0.57
CA LEU A 60 1.57 -15.39 0.45
C LEU A 60 1.35 -16.08 1.80
N TYR A 61 0.81 -17.29 1.80
CA TYR A 61 0.63 -18.07 3.03
C TYR A 61 1.96 -18.56 3.58
N ASP A 62 2.90 -18.99 2.74
CA ASP A 62 4.25 -19.41 3.14
C ASP A 62 5.10 -18.26 3.71
N LEU A 63 4.78 -17.03 3.32
CA LEU A 63 5.32 -15.78 3.88
C LEU A 63 4.61 -15.34 5.18
N GLY A 64 3.64 -16.11 5.68
CA GLY A 64 2.89 -15.80 6.90
C GLY A 64 1.84 -14.70 6.74
N LEU A 65 1.40 -14.43 5.50
CA LEU A 65 0.48 -13.33 5.19
C LEU A 65 -0.97 -13.77 4.99
N GLY A 66 -1.33 -15.01 5.35
CA GLY A 66 -2.68 -15.56 5.14
C GLY A 66 -3.81 -14.72 5.74
N GLU A 67 -3.59 -14.08 6.89
CA GLU A 67 -4.53 -13.15 7.53
C GLU A 67 -4.75 -11.88 6.70
N ARG A 68 -3.73 -11.43 5.96
CA ARG A 68 -3.81 -10.26 5.09
C ARG A 68 -4.49 -10.58 3.75
N VAL A 69 -4.63 -11.86 3.38
CA VAL A 69 -5.32 -12.27 2.16
C VAL A 69 -6.83 -12.21 2.38
N ILE A 70 -7.52 -11.24 1.77
CA ILE A 70 -8.95 -10.99 1.96
C ILE A 70 -9.83 -11.63 0.89
N ALA A 71 -9.29 -11.93 -0.29
CA ALA A 71 -9.98 -12.64 -1.37
C ALA A 71 -8.99 -13.27 -2.35
N VAL A 72 -9.45 -14.27 -3.10
CA VAL A 72 -8.60 -15.04 -4.01
C VAL A 72 -9.30 -15.36 -5.33
N SER A 73 -8.54 -15.76 -6.35
CA SER A 73 -9.14 -16.33 -7.57
C SER A 73 -9.88 -17.64 -7.29
N ARG A 74 -10.81 -18.01 -8.18
CA ARG A 74 -11.64 -19.23 -8.07
C ARG A 74 -10.82 -20.52 -7.89
N TYR A 75 -9.63 -20.58 -8.48
CA TYR A 75 -8.81 -21.79 -8.47
C TYR A 75 -7.90 -21.91 -7.25
N CYS A 76 -7.82 -20.88 -6.40
CA CYS A 76 -7.04 -20.94 -5.18
C CYS A 76 -7.76 -21.81 -4.14
N ASN A 77 -7.13 -22.92 -3.76
CA ASN A 77 -7.70 -23.95 -2.90
C ASN A 77 -6.73 -24.50 -1.82
N TYR A 78 -5.50 -24.00 -1.77
CA TYR A 78 -4.46 -24.36 -0.81
C TYR A 78 -3.82 -23.09 -0.20
N PRO A 79 -3.50 -23.07 1.11
CA PRO A 79 -3.85 -24.07 2.12
C PRO A 79 -5.38 -24.23 2.34
N PRO A 80 -5.87 -25.27 3.06
CA PRO A 80 -7.30 -25.56 3.17
C PRO A 80 -8.18 -24.36 3.60
N GLU A 81 -7.67 -23.49 4.45
CA GLU A 81 -8.34 -22.24 4.88
C GLU A 81 -8.65 -21.26 3.73
N VAL A 82 -7.92 -21.31 2.61
CA VAL A 82 -8.19 -20.50 1.41
C VAL A 82 -9.56 -20.81 0.81
N LYS A 83 -10.10 -22.02 1.03
CA LYS A 83 -11.42 -22.40 0.53
C LYS A 83 -12.54 -21.51 1.09
N ALA A 84 -12.36 -20.95 2.30
CA ALA A 84 -13.31 -20.04 2.93
C ALA A 84 -13.20 -18.58 2.43
N LYS A 85 -12.11 -18.21 1.74
CA LYS A 85 -11.92 -16.84 1.25
C LYS A 85 -12.87 -16.53 0.08
N PRO A 86 -13.44 -15.30 0.03
CA PRO A 86 -14.23 -14.83 -1.11
C PRO A 86 -13.52 -15.03 -2.45
N LYS A 87 -14.28 -15.39 -3.49
CA LYS A 87 -13.75 -15.61 -4.84
C LYS A 87 -14.06 -14.43 -5.74
N ILE A 88 -13.04 -13.84 -6.37
CA ILE A 88 -13.16 -12.62 -7.20
C ILE A 88 -13.13 -12.91 -8.72
N GLY A 89 -13.69 -14.04 -9.14
CA GLY A 89 -13.63 -14.50 -10.54
C GLY A 89 -12.49 -15.49 -10.79
N GLY A 90 -12.19 -15.73 -12.07
CA GLY A 90 -11.13 -16.67 -12.48
C GLY A 90 -9.75 -16.02 -12.52
N MET A 91 -8.70 -16.82 -12.73
CA MET A 91 -7.34 -16.31 -12.96
C MET A 91 -7.26 -15.52 -14.28
N SER A 92 -7.77 -16.08 -15.37
CA SER A 92 -7.79 -15.43 -16.69
C SER A 92 -8.95 -14.46 -16.89
N ASN A 93 -9.95 -14.46 -16.01
CA ASN A 93 -11.10 -13.55 -16.05
C ASN A 93 -11.51 -13.10 -14.63
N PRO A 94 -10.67 -12.30 -13.95
CA PRO A 94 -11.00 -11.73 -12.65
C PRO A 94 -12.07 -10.63 -12.79
N SER A 95 -12.99 -10.54 -11.83
CA SER A 95 -13.98 -9.46 -11.80
C SER A 95 -13.36 -8.21 -11.19
N LEU A 96 -13.19 -7.17 -12.02
CA LEU A 96 -12.69 -5.88 -11.58
C LEU A 96 -13.63 -5.24 -10.54
N GLU A 97 -14.95 -5.36 -10.74
CA GLU A 97 -15.95 -4.81 -9.83
C GLU A 97 -15.85 -5.46 -8.44
N ALA A 98 -15.75 -6.79 -8.39
CA ALA A 98 -15.60 -7.52 -7.15
C ALA A 98 -14.29 -7.17 -6.43
N ILE A 99 -13.19 -7.01 -7.18
CA ILE A 99 -11.90 -6.58 -6.62
C ILE A 99 -12.02 -5.19 -6.00
N VAL A 100 -12.57 -4.22 -6.73
CA VAL A 100 -12.70 -2.83 -6.26
C VAL A 100 -13.62 -2.72 -5.05
N ALA A 101 -14.74 -3.45 -5.04
CA ALA A 101 -15.69 -3.46 -3.93
C ALA A 101 -15.06 -3.91 -2.60
N MET A 102 -14.04 -4.77 -2.67
CA MET A 102 -13.30 -5.26 -1.50
C MET A 102 -12.29 -4.25 -0.96
N LYS A 103 -12.08 -3.10 -1.60
CA LYS A 103 -11.11 -2.06 -1.17
C LYS A 103 -9.75 -2.64 -0.78
N PRO A 104 -9.05 -3.33 -1.71
CA PRO A 104 -7.74 -3.89 -1.45
C PRO A 104 -6.70 -2.77 -1.38
N GLU A 105 -5.68 -2.99 -0.56
CA GLU A 105 -4.48 -2.16 -0.51
C GLU A 105 -3.41 -2.68 -1.48
N MET A 106 -3.47 -3.97 -1.83
CA MET A 106 -2.65 -4.55 -2.88
C MET A 106 -3.38 -5.69 -3.60
N VAL A 107 -3.19 -5.78 -4.92
CA VAL A 107 -3.54 -6.96 -5.71
C VAL A 107 -2.27 -7.60 -6.25
N VAL A 108 -2.07 -8.88 -5.93
CA VAL A 108 -0.94 -9.68 -6.43
C VAL A 108 -1.42 -10.53 -7.60
N LEU A 109 -0.72 -10.43 -8.71
CA LEU A 109 -1.09 -11.02 -9.99
C LEU A 109 0.14 -11.49 -10.74
N THR A 110 -0.04 -12.33 -11.75
CA THR A 110 1.05 -12.90 -12.55
C THR A 110 0.87 -12.58 -14.02
N ASP A 111 1.97 -12.40 -14.74
CA ASP A 111 1.98 -11.91 -16.11
C ASP A 111 1.68 -12.99 -17.17
N ASP A 112 1.68 -14.27 -16.79
CA ASP A 112 1.36 -15.42 -17.66
C ASP A 112 -0.08 -15.95 -17.47
N GLY A 113 -0.70 -15.72 -16.31
CA GLY A 113 -2.05 -16.17 -15.99
C GLY A 113 -3.12 -15.09 -15.98
N ASN A 114 -2.77 -13.83 -15.65
CA ASN A 114 -3.75 -12.74 -15.55
C ASN A 114 -3.69 -11.82 -16.79
N PRO A 115 -4.83 -11.30 -17.27
CA PRO A 115 -4.85 -10.37 -18.40
C PRO A 115 -4.11 -9.08 -18.07
N ARG A 116 -3.18 -8.61 -18.92
CA ARG A 116 -2.46 -7.33 -18.71
C ARG A 116 -3.39 -6.13 -18.48
N GLU A 117 -4.58 -6.18 -19.09
CA GLU A 117 -5.62 -5.18 -18.94
C GLU A 117 -6.12 -5.04 -17.49
N ILE A 118 -6.14 -6.12 -16.69
CA ILE A 118 -6.58 -6.04 -15.29
C ILE A 118 -5.61 -5.20 -14.46
N GLU A 119 -4.29 -5.42 -14.63
CA GLU A 119 -3.27 -4.65 -13.94
C GLU A 119 -3.42 -3.15 -14.28
N ARG A 120 -3.55 -2.85 -15.58
CA ARG A 120 -3.69 -1.48 -16.07
C ARG A 120 -4.89 -0.78 -15.43
N ARG A 121 -6.06 -1.42 -15.42
CA ARG A 121 -7.29 -0.86 -14.82
C ARG A 121 -7.16 -0.68 -13.32
N LEU A 122 -6.60 -1.65 -12.61
CA LEU A 122 -6.38 -1.54 -11.15
C LEU A 122 -5.46 -0.36 -10.81
N ARG A 123 -4.35 -0.20 -11.55
CA ARG A 123 -3.44 0.95 -11.40
C ARG A 123 -4.13 2.28 -11.70
N GLN A 124 -4.98 2.35 -12.74
CA GLN A 124 -5.77 3.55 -13.05
C GLN A 124 -6.74 3.94 -11.94
N LEU A 125 -7.23 2.96 -11.18
CA LEU A 125 -8.09 3.16 -10.01
C LEU A 125 -7.28 3.46 -8.73
N GLY A 126 -5.96 3.61 -8.81
CA GLY A 126 -5.09 3.88 -7.65
C GLY A 126 -4.83 2.66 -6.77
N ILE A 127 -5.20 1.46 -7.20
CA ILE A 127 -4.96 0.22 -6.45
C ILE A 127 -3.52 -0.24 -6.73
N ARG A 128 -2.73 -0.45 -5.67
CA ARG A 128 -1.36 -0.96 -5.79
C ARG A 128 -1.40 -2.38 -6.34
N THR A 129 -0.53 -2.68 -7.31
CA THR A 129 -0.42 -4.01 -7.90
C THR A 129 1.02 -4.52 -7.83
N HIS A 130 1.20 -5.79 -7.48
CA HIS A 130 2.46 -6.50 -7.67
C HIS A 130 2.28 -7.56 -8.75
N VAL A 131 3.17 -7.57 -9.75
CA VAL A 131 3.14 -8.54 -10.84
C VAL A 131 4.31 -9.48 -10.68
N PHE A 132 4.02 -10.75 -10.43
CA PHE A 132 4.98 -11.83 -10.28
C PHE A 132 5.38 -12.36 -11.67
N ARG A 133 6.67 -12.29 -12.00
CA ARG A 133 7.22 -12.55 -13.34
C ARG A 133 8.28 -13.65 -13.35
N ALA A 134 8.03 -14.76 -12.66
CA ALA A 134 8.94 -15.91 -12.71
C ALA A 134 8.67 -16.73 -13.99
N LYS A 135 9.63 -16.76 -14.92
CA LYS A 135 9.54 -17.59 -16.15
C LYS A 135 10.33 -18.90 -16.03
N ARG A 136 11.27 -18.95 -15.10
CA ARG A 136 12.16 -20.09 -14.82
C ARG A 136 12.24 -20.32 -13.32
N LEU A 137 12.61 -21.53 -12.91
CA LEU A 137 12.79 -21.87 -11.49
C LEU A 137 13.80 -20.94 -10.80
N ASN A 138 14.87 -20.53 -11.49
CA ASN A 138 15.88 -19.63 -10.95
C ASN A 138 15.37 -18.19 -10.72
N ASP A 139 14.23 -17.82 -11.31
CA ASP A 139 13.63 -16.51 -11.10
C ASP A 139 12.83 -16.47 -9.79
N LEU A 140 12.40 -17.64 -9.27
CA LEU A 140 11.54 -17.72 -8.09
C LEU A 140 12.11 -17.01 -6.86
N PRO A 141 13.38 -17.22 -6.45
CA PRO A 141 13.90 -16.55 -5.26
C PRO A 141 13.95 -15.02 -5.41
N VAL A 142 14.24 -14.54 -6.64
CA VAL A 142 14.28 -13.10 -6.93
C VAL A 142 12.87 -12.50 -6.84
N GLU A 143 11.88 -13.16 -7.44
CA GLU A 143 10.49 -12.70 -7.45
C GLU A 143 9.84 -12.81 -6.06
N ILE A 144 10.15 -13.85 -5.28
CA ILE A 144 9.69 -13.98 -3.89
C ILE A 144 10.25 -12.86 -3.01
N ARG A 145 11.54 -12.51 -3.16
CA ARG A 145 12.14 -11.35 -2.46
C ARG A 145 11.55 -10.02 -2.90
N ALA A 146 11.26 -9.86 -4.19
CA ALA A 146 10.60 -8.67 -4.71
C ALA A 146 9.19 -8.52 -4.14
N LEU A 147 8.42 -9.61 -4.08
CA LEU A 147 7.11 -9.66 -3.44
C LEU A 147 7.21 -9.37 -1.93
N GLY A 148 8.19 -9.97 -1.26
CA GLY A 148 8.46 -9.74 0.16
C GLY A 148 8.79 -8.28 0.47
N THR A 149 9.59 -7.63 -0.37
CA THR A 149 9.88 -6.19 -0.28
C THR A 149 8.62 -5.36 -0.47
N ALA A 150 7.78 -5.68 -1.46
CA ALA A 150 6.53 -4.97 -1.74
C ALA A 150 5.51 -5.09 -0.59
N LEU A 151 5.61 -6.15 0.21
CA LEU A 151 4.74 -6.48 1.34
C LEU A 151 5.39 -6.23 2.71
N ASP A 152 6.58 -5.61 2.71
CA ASP A 152 7.36 -5.28 3.91
C ASP A 152 7.60 -6.49 4.86
N VAL A 153 7.96 -7.63 4.26
CA VAL A 153 8.32 -8.89 4.96
C VAL A 153 9.62 -9.50 4.45
N HIS A 154 10.57 -8.64 4.05
CA HIS A 154 11.84 -9.02 3.46
C HIS A 154 12.61 -10.07 4.29
N SER A 155 12.62 -9.96 5.62
CA SER A 155 13.31 -10.92 6.52
C SER A 155 12.74 -12.35 6.51
N ILE A 156 11.48 -12.52 6.10
CA ILE A 156 10.86 -13.84 5.90
C ILE A 156 11.17 -14.34 4.48
N ALA A 157 11.07 -13.45 3.49
CA ALA A 157 11.32 -13.77 2.09
C ALA A 157 12.77 -14.19 1.82
N ASP A 158 13.77 -13.62 2.52
CA ASP A 158 15.18 -13.97 2.36
C ASP A 158 15.53 -15.39 2.83
N ARG A 159 14.63 -16.04 3.57
CA ARG A 159 14.79 -17.42 4.07
C ARG A 159 14.16 -18.49 3.17
N ARG A 160 13.59 -18.10 2.02
CA ARG A 160 12.90 -18.96 1.06
C ARG A 160 13.61 -18.95 -0.29
#